data_AF-A0AAQ4EDG3-F1
#
_entry.id   AF-A0AAQ4EDG3-F1
#
_cell.length_a   1.000
_cell.length_b   1.000
_cell.length_c   1.000
_cell.angle_alpha   90.00
_cell.angle_beta   90.00
_cell.angle_gamma   90.00
#
_symmetry.space_group_name_H-M   'P 1'
#
loop_
_entity.id
_entity.type
_entity.pdbx_description
1 polymer ?
#
loop_
_entity_poly.entity_id
_entity_poly.type
_entity_poly.pdbx_seq_one_letter_code
_entity_poly.pdbx_strand_id
1 'polypeptide(L)'
;MIVTAFICYPVLYVESVFSQFTKSGNRRMFNCCPLFRGLSYSMAYFAVMANLAQYALVSHAFIYLLRWVESSAPWTSCDQATWAADNGSCYAPSVAYTPCDTVATVLARRFSGHGVQDGYPLIYRGRVTIIPIDEFNNTSANCVPGTESAVAGFYKCVRSIAH
;
A
#
# COMPACT_ATOMS: atom_id res chain seq x y z
N MET A 1 -12.53 13.36 19.98
CA MET A 1 -13.39 12.83 21.07
C MET A 1 -14.73 13.55 21.16
N ILE A 2 -14.77 14.90 21.14
CA ILE A 2 -16.01 15.69 21.22
C ILE A 2 -17.00 15.34 20.09
N VAL A 3 -16.55 15.32 18.82
CA VAL A 3 -17.41 14.97 17.67
C VAL A 3 -18.04 13.57 17.80
N THR A 4 -17.25 12.59 18.23
CA THR A 4 -17.75 11.22 18.43
C THR A 4 -18.81 11.18 19.53
N ALA A 5 -18.54 11.84 20.67
CA ALA A 5 -19.44 11.92 21.82
C ALA A 5 -20.80 12.54 21.48
N PHE A 6 -20.79 13.70 20.82
CA PHE A 6 -21.99 14.52 20.64
C PHE A 6 -22.69 14.35 19.28
N ILE A 7 -22.02 13.78 18.29
CA ILE A 7 -22.59 13.60 16.94
C ILE A 7 -22.73 12.12 16.61
N CYS A 8 -21.65 11.35 16.66
CA CYS A 8 -21.71 9.94 16.24
C CYS A 8 -22.59 9.08 17.15
N TYR A 9 -22.40 9.12 18.47
CA TYR A 9 -23.20 8.29 19.39
C TYR A 9 -24.70 8.56 19.32
N PRO A 10 -25.21 9.81 19.37
CA PRO A 10 -26.65 10.03 19.27
C PRO A 10 -27.22 9.62 17.91
N VAL A 11 -26.50 9.84 16.81
CA VAL A 11 -26.95 9.42 15.47
C VAL A 11 -27.03 7.90 15.37
N LEU A 12 -26.00 7.18 15.82
CA LEU A 12 -25.99 5.71 15.84
C LEU A 12 -27.08 5.13 16.76
N TYR A 13 -27.35 5.79 17.89
CA TYR A 13 -28.41 5.39 18.81
C TYR A 13 -29.79 5.52 18.14
N VAL A 14 -30.07 6.67 17.50
CA VAL A 14 -31.34 6.89 16.77
C VAL A 14 -31.49 5.86 15.65
N GLU A 15 -30.45 5.59 14.87
CA GLU A 15 -30.48 4.61 13.78
C GLU A 15 -30.76 3.18 14.27
N SER A 16 -30.12 2.79 15.39
CA SER A 16 -30.30 1.47 16.00
C SER A 16 -31.71 1.29 16.56
N VAL A 17 -32.25 2.32 17.21
CA VAL A 17 -33.61 2.32 17.74
C VAL A 17 -34.64 2.28 16.60
N PHE A 18 -34.41 3.03 15.54
CA PHE A 18 -35.31 3.08 14.38
C PHE A 18 -35.32 1.76 13.60
N SER A 19 -34.17 1.09 13.50
CA SER A 19 -34.06 -0.26 12.94
C SER A 19 -34.85 -1.29 13.75
N GLN A 20 -34.85 -1.18 15.08
CA GLN A 20 -35.59 -2.10 15.96
C GLN A 20 -37.12 -1.90 15.88
N PHE A 21 -37.59 -0.65 15.82
CA PHE A 21 -39.03 -0.37 15.75
C PHE A 21 -39.66 -0.70 14.40
N THR A 22 -38.90 -0.54 13.31
CA THR A 22 -39.48 -0.63 11.97
C THR A 22 -39.81 -2.08 11.57
N LYS A 23 -39.22 -3.11 12.22
CA LYS A 23 -39.41 -4.56 11.95
C LYS A 23 -39.40 -4.97 10.45
N SER A 24 -38.99 -4.06 9.58
CA SER A 24 -39.06 -4.11 8.14
C SER A 24 -37.91 -3.27 7.60
N GLY A 25 -37.42 -3.58 6.40
CA GLY A 25 -36.22 -2.93 5.86
C GLY A 25 -36.40 -1.42 5.70
N ASN A 26 -35.26 -0.71 5.60
CA ASN A 26 -35.12 0.76 5.48
C ASN A 26 -36.11 1.42 4.47
N ARG A 27 -36.57 0.67 3.46
CA ARG A 27 -37.59 1.13 2.49
C ARG A 27 -38.98 1.43 3.08
N ARG A 28 -39.39 0.72 4.14
CA ARG A 28 -40.75 0.84 4.72
C ARG A 28 -40.79 1.77 5.94
N MET A 29 -39.61 2.17 6.40
CA MET A 29 -39.37 3.04 7.54
C MET A 29 -39.96 4.45 7.36
N PHE A 30 -39.84 5.03 6.17
CA PHE A 30 -40.36 6.37 5.86
C PHE A 30 -41.82 6.39 5.40
N ASN A 31 -42.59 5.32 5.65
CA ASN A 31 -44.02 5.32 5.29
C ASN A 31 -44.84 6.29 6.17
N CYS A 32 -44.32 6.69 7.35
CA CYS A 32 -44.90 7.71 8.21
C CYS A 32 -44.72 9.14 7.64
N CYS A 33 -43.64 9.39 6.89
CA CYS A 33 -43.34 10.68 6.26
C CYS A 33 -42.99 10.48 4.78
N PRO A 34 -43.96 10.53 3.85
CA PRO A 34 -43.76 10.16 2.44
C PRO A 34 -42.75 11.05 1.70
N LEU A 35 -42.44 12.24 2.21
CA LEU A 35 -41.42 13.13 1.67
C LEU A 35 -40.02 12.48 1.62
N PHE A 36 -39.69 11.63 2.61
CA PHE A 36 -38.37 10.99 2.72
C PHE A 36 -38.29 9.62 2.04
N ARG A 37 -39.31 9.23 1.28
CA ARG A 37 -39.32 7.92 0.61
C ARG A 37 -38.17 7.77 -0.39
N GLY A 38 -37.82 8.84 -1.09
CA GLY A 38 -36.67 8.88 -2.02
C GLY A 38 -35.31 8.68 -1.35
N LEU A 39 -35.15 9.12 -0.08
CA LEU A 39 -33.91 8.98 0.67
C LEU A 39 -33.55 7.51 0.93
N SER A 40 -34.54 6.67 1.20
CA SER A 40 -34.30 5.23 1.40
C SER A 40 -33.79 4.51 0.15
N TYR A 41 -34.22 4.97 -1.03
CA TYR A 41 -33.77 4.40 -2.31
C TYR A 41 -32.35 4.85 -2.66
N SER A 42 -32.03 6.14 -2.46
CA SER A 42 -30.68 6.64 -2.67
C SER A 42 -29.68 6.01 -1.70
N MET A 43 -30.07 5.83 -0.43
CA MET A 43 -29.26 5.14 0.57
C MET A 43 -28.97 3.70 0.18
N ALA A 44 -29.98 2.95 -0.30
CA ALA A 44 -29.78 1.58 -0.76
C ALA A 44 -28.85 1.51 -1.98
N TYR A 45 -29.00 2.42 -2.94
CA TYR A 45 -28.12 2.51 -4.11
C TYR A 45 -26.67 2.79 -3.71
N PHE A 46 -26.45 3.77 -2.82
CA PHE A 46 -25.13 4.10 -2.31
C PHE A 46 -24.50 2.92 -1.57
N ALA A 47 -25.27 2.22 -0.73
CA ALA A 47 -24.81 1.04 -0.03
C ALA A 47 -24.37 -0.07 -1.00
N VAL A 48 -25.14 -0.33 -2.07
CA VAL A 48 -24.74 -1.33 -3.09
C VAL A 48 -23.43 -0.95 -3.76
N MET A 49 -23.28 0.31 -4.17
CA MET A 49 -22.03 0.78 -4.81
C MET A 49 -20.83 0.72 -3.86
N ALA A 50 -21.01 1.10 -2.59
CA ALA A 50 -19.97 1.01 -1.58
C ALA A 50 -19.55 -0.44 -1.31
N ASN A 51 -20.52 -1.37 -1.22
CA ASN A 51 -20.24 -2.79 -1.02
C ASN A 51 -19.45 -3.39 -2.20
N LEU A 52 -19.78 -3.03 -3.45
CA LEU A 52 -19.03 -3.47 -4.63
C LEU A 52 -17.55 -3.05 -4.57
N ALA A 53 -17.27 -1.80 -4.17
CA ALA A 53 -15.90 -1.34 -3.98
C ALA A 53 -15.19 -2.07 -2.82
N GLN A 54 -15.90 -2.38 -1.74
CA GLN A 54 -15.34 -3.10 -0.60
C GLN A 54 -15.04 -4.57 -0.91
N TYR A 55 -15.87 -5.26 -1.72
CA TYR A 55 -15.59 -6.63 -2.14
C TYR A 55 -14.30 -6.74 -2.95
N ALA A 56 -13.97 -5.73 -3.77
CA ALA A 56 -12.70 -5.67 -4.46
C ALA A 56 -11.52 -5.62 -3.47
N LEU A 57 -11.60 -4.78 -2.43
CA LEU A 57 -10.57 -4.69 -1.39
C LEU A 57 -10.42 -6.01 -0.61
N VAL A 58 -11.54 -6.63 -0.24
CA VAL A 58 -11.55 -7.92 0.47
C VAL A 58 -10.93 -9.03 -0.38
N SER A 59 -11.21 -9.05 -1.70
CA SER A 59 -10.58 -10.00 -2.63
C SER A 59 -9.05 -9.88 -2.64
N HIS A 60 -8.53 -8.65 -2.70
CA HIS A 60 -7.08 -8.42 -2.62
C HIS A 60 -6.53 -8.97 -1.29
N ALA A 61 -7.13 -8.60 -0.16
CA ALA A 61 -6.71 -9.08 1.15
C ALA A 61 -6.75 -10.61 1.26
N PHE A 62 -7.76 -11.26 0.67
CA PHE A 62 -7.89 -12.71 0.67
C PHE A 62 -6.77 -13.37 -0.14
N ILE A 63 -6.39 -12.83 -1.30
CA ILE A 63 -5.25 -13.31 -2.09
C ILE A 63 -3.95 -13.22 -1.27
N TYR A 64 -3.69 -12.10 -0.60
CA TYR A 64 -2.53 -11.97 0.29
C TYR A 64 -2.56 -12.99 1.44
N LEU A 65 -3.74 -13.22 2.04
CA LEU A 65 -3.91 -14.17 3.13
C LEU A 65 -3.62 -15.61 2.67
N LEU A 66 -4.15 -16.03 1.52
CA LEU A 66 -3.90 -17.36 0.97
C LEU A 66 -2.41 -17.60 0.70
N ARG A 67 -1.71 -16.58 0.16
CA ARG A 67 -0.27 -16.65 -0.13
C ARG A 67 0.62 -16.56 1.11
N TRP A 68 0.08 -16.07 2.23
CA TRP A 68 0.82 -16.00 3.48
C TRP A 68 0.98 -17.37 4.17
N VAL A 69 0.10 -18.33 3.88
CA VAL A 69 0.18 -19.70 4.42
C VAL A 69 1.34 -20.50 3.77
N GLU A 70 1.84 -20.05 2.62
CA GLU A 70 2.98 -20.68 1.94
C GLU A 70 4.28 -20.49 2.76
N SER A 71 5.19 -21.49 2.71
CA SER A 71 6.43 -21.50 3.53
C SER A 71 7.36 -20.31 3.26
N SER A 72 7.27 -19.73 2.07
CA SER A 72 7.98 -18.52 1.66
C SER A 72 6.99 -17.62 0.95
N ALA A 73 6.74 -16.43 1.50
CA ALA A 73 5.83 -15.49 0.88
C ALA A 73 6.37 -15.04 -0.49
N PRO A 74 5.54 -14.96 -1.54
CA PRO A 74 6.03 -14.66 -2.88
C PRO A 74 6.74 -13.31 -2.92
N TRP A 75 6.21 -12.28 -2.27
CA TRP A 75 6.81 -10.94 -2.25
C TRP A 75 8.16 -10.80 -1.52
N THR A 76 8.72 -11.88 -0.94
CA THR A 76 10.03 -11.84 -0.24
C THR A 76 11.23 -12.25 -1.09
N SER A 77 11.01 -12.92 -2.21
CA SER A 77 12.08 -13.43 -3.10
C SER A 77 11.78 -13.02 -4.55
N CYS A 78 12.71 -13.20 -5.48
CA CYS A 78 12.48 -12.95 -6.93
C CYS A 78 12.38 -14.26 -7.74
N ASP A 79 12.05 -15.36 -7.07
CA ASP A 79 12.32 -16.72 -7.56
C ASP A 79 11.21 -17.29 -8.47
N GLN A 80 10.19 -16.50 -8.82
CA GLN A 80 9.01 -17.03 -9.51
C GLN A 80 8.64 -16.26 -10.77
N ALA A 81 8.74 -16.96 -11.90
CA ALA A 81 8.48 -16.49 -13.26
C ALA A 81 7.03 -16.02 -13.54
N THR A 82 6.10 -16.16 -12.60
CA THR A 82 4.67 -15.85 -12.80
C THR A 82 4.26 -14.45 -12.37
N TRP A 83 5.06 -13.76 -11.53
CA TRP A 83 4.72 -12.43 -10.99
C TRP A 83 5.93 -11.52 -10.75
N ALA A 84 7.16 -12.03 -10.87
CA ALA A 84 8.35 -11.19 -10.86
C ALA A 84 8.39 -10.32 -12.13
N ALA A 85 8.78 -9.06 -11.98
CA ALA A 85 9.24 -8.24 -13.10
C ALA A 85 10.35 -9.01 -13.86
N ASP A 86 10.47 -8.82 -15.17
CA ASP A 86 11.40 -9.52 -16.07
C ASP A 86 12.69 -9.94 -15.34
N ASN A 87 13.07 -11.22 -15.43
CA ASN A 87 14.10 -11.91 -14.62
C ASN A 87 15.44 -11.16 -14.39
N GLY A 88 15.73 -10.11 -15.16
CA GLY A 88 16.90 -9.24 -14.98
C GLY A 88 16.69 -7.99 -14.12
N SER A 89 15.46 -7.67 -13.67
CA SER A 89 15.09 -6.37 -13.07
C SER A 89 14.50 -6.45 -11.65
N CYS A 90 14.28 -7.66 -11.12
CA CYS A 90 13.70 -7.87 -9.80
C CYS A 90 14.77 -7.86 -8.70
N TYR A 91 14.51 -7.15 -7.59
CA TYR A 91 15.28 -7.31 -6.36
C TYR A 91 14.40 -7.58 -5.13
N ALA A 92 14.92 -8.42 -4.22
CA ALA A 92 14.27 -8.76 -2.96
C ALA A 92 14.77 -7.88 -1.81
N PRO A 93 13.87 -7.25 -1.01
CA PRO A 93 14.26 -6.39 0.11
C PRO A 93 14.80 -7.16 1.33
N SER A 94 14.67 -8.49 1.35
CA SER A 94 15.12 -9.37 2.43
C SER A 94 16.64 -9.56 2.49
N VAL A 95 17.33 -9.27 1.39
CA VAL A 95 18.80 -9.27 1.29
C VAL A 95 19.27 -7.82 1.42
N ALA A 96 20.34 -7.57 2.19
CA ALA A 96 20.97 -6.24 2.29
C ALA A 96 21.55 -5.84 0.93
N TYR A 97 20.70 -5.25 0.11
CA TYR A 97 20.91 -5.12 -1.31
C TYR A 97 20.75 -3.66 -1.74
N THR A 98 21.71 -3.13 -2.50
CA THR A 98 21.69 -1.76 -3.02
C THR A 98 21.41 -1.76 -4.54
N PRO A 99 20.28 -1.19 -4.99
CA PRO A 99 20.04 -0.93 -6.41
C PRO A 99 21.19 -0.13 -7.01
N CYS A 100 21.73 -0.56 -8.16
CA CYS A 100 22.84 0.14 -8.84
C CYS A 100 22.54 1.63 -9.04
N ASP A 101 21.29 1.97 -9.36
CA ASP A 101 20.84 3.35 -9.57
C ASP A 101 20.88 4.20 -8.28
N THR A 102 20.75 3.56 -7.12
CA THR A 102 20.68 4.26 -5.82
C THR A 102 21.99 4.27 -5.05
N VAL A 103 23.03 3.57 -5.51
CA VAL A 103 24.34 3.43 -4.81
C VAL A 103 24.90 4.79 -4.39
N ALA A 104 24.97 5.74 -5.33
CA ALA A 104 25.48 7.09 -5.07
C ALA A 104 24.69 7.81 -3.96
N THR A 105 23.36 7.68 -3.96
CA THR A 105 22.49 8.32 -2.97
C THR A 105 22.55 7.67 -1.59
N VAL A 106 22.69 6.34 -1.54
CA VAL A 106 22.82 5.56 -0.29
C VAL A 106 24.14 5.90 0.39
N LEU A 107 25.23 5.92 -0.38
CA LEU A 107 26.55 6.31 0.11
C LEU A 107 26.57 7.79 0.52
N ALA A 108 25.96 8.68 -0.26
CA ALA A 108 25.87 10.10 0.12
C ALA A 108 25.09 10.30 1.42
N ARG A 109 24.03 9.51 1.67
CA ARG A 109 23.32 9.52 2.96
C ARG A 109 24.19 9.01 4.10
N ARG A 110 24.96 7.93 3.88
CA ARG A 110 25.83 7.32 4.91
C ARG A 110 26.97 8.26 5.31
N PHE A 111 27.59 8.93 4.34
CA PHE A 111 28.69 9.87 4.57
C PHE A 111 28.23 11.32 4.79
N SER A 112 26.92 11.58 4.86
CA SER A 112 26.36 12.92 5.09
C SER A 112 26.78 13.46 6.46
N GLY A 113 27.89 14.19 6.51
CA GLY A 113 28.47 14.75 7.73
C GLY A 113 29.86 14.18 8.11
N HIS A 114 30.38 13.21 7.36
CA HIS A 114 31.76 12.75 7.50
C HIS A 114 32.71 13.64 6.69
N GLY A 115 33.77 14.14 7.33
CA GLY A 115 34.80 14.98 6.69
C GLY A 115 35.87 14.17 5.98
N VAL A 116 35.49 13.41 4.95
CA VAL A 116 36.44 12.68 4.09
C VAL A 116 37.03 13.65 3.06
N GLN A 117 38.36 13.65 2.88
CA GLN A 117 39.06 14.61 2.02
C GLN A 117 39.25 14.12 0.57
N ASP A 118 39.26 12.80 0.35
CA ASP A 118 39.51 12.20 -0.97
C ASP A 118 38.32 11.33 -1.42
N GLY A 119 37.75 11.64 -2.59
CA GLY A 119 36.57 10.93 -3.08
C GLY A 119 35.77 11.63 -4.17
N TYR A 120 34.66 11.02 -4.58
CA TYR A 120 33.74 11.60 -5.54
C TYR A 120 32.83 12.64 -4.85
N PRO A 121 32.78 13.90 -5.32
CA PRO A 121 31.89 14.91 -4.75
C PRO A 121 30.48 14.75 -5.29
N LEU A 122 29.49 14.59 -4.40
CA LEU A 122 28.07 14.49 -4.74
C LEU A 122 27.26 15.48 -3.92
N ILE A 123 26.25 16.09 -4.55
CA ILE A 123 25.34 17.02 -3.88
C ILE A 123 24.17 16.22 -3.32
N TYR A 124 24.11 16.07 -2.00
CA TYR A 124 23.01 15.42 -1.30
C TYR A 124 22.32 16.40 -0.38
N ARG A 125 21.01 16.60 -0.57
CA ARG A 125 20.18 17.53 0.22
C ARG A 125 20.79 18.94 0.34
N GLY A 126 21.40 19.44 -0.73
CA GLY A 126 22.00 20.78 -0.78
C GLY A 126 23.37 20.93 -0.09
N ARG A 127 24.00 19.82 0.34
CA ARG A 127 25.38 19.80 0.85
C ARG A 127 26.28 18.97 -0.05
N VAL A 128 27.51 19.43 -0.26
CA VAL A 128 28.54 18.63 -0.93
C VAL A 128 29.03 17.59 0.07
N THR A 129 28.80 16.32 -0.26
CA THR A 129 29.28 15.17 0.51
C THR A 129 30.30 14.44 -0.34
N ILE A 130 31.47 14.15 0.23
CA ILE A 130 32.55 13.44 -0.44
C ILE A 130 32.46 11.97 -0.07
N ILE A 131 32.49 11.09 -1.08
CA ILE A 131 32.35 9.64 -0.90
C ILE A 131 33.70 8.97 -1.22
N PRO A 132 34.27 8.16 -0.32
CA PRO A 132 35.55 7.48 -0.57
C PRO A 132 35.46 6.50 -1.76
N ILE A 133 36.53 6.46 -2.56
CA ILE A 133 36.60 5.71 -3.82
C ILE A 133 36.51 4.20 -3.57
N ASP A 134 37.15 3.71 -2.50
CA ASP A 134 37.17 2.27 -2.17
C ASP A 134 35.77 1.75 -1.83
N GLU A 135 35.01 2.49 -1.02
CA GLU A 135 33.64 2.13 -0.65
C GLU A 135 32.70 2.23 -1.86
N PHE A 136 32.91 3.24 -2.71
CA PHE A 136 32.14 3.39 -3.95
C PHE A 136 32.38 2.23 -4.92
N ASN A 137 33.64 1.85 -5.15
CA ASN A 137 34.00 0.74 -6.03
C ASN A 137 33.50 -0.61 -5.49
N ASN A 138 33.62 -0.83 -4.18
CA ASN A 138 33.14 -2.05 -3.55
C ASN A 138 31.60 -2.16 -3.60
N THR A 139 30.88 -1.06 -3.37
CA THR A 139 29.41 -1.05 -3.39
C THR A 139 28.85 -1.07 -4.81
N SER A 140 29.52 -0.44 -5.77
CA SER A 140 29.12 -0.46 -7.18
C SER A 140 29.42 -1.79 -7.86
N ALA A 141 30.46 -2.52 -7.45
CA ALA A 141 30.74 -3.86 -7.94
C ALA A 141 29.73 -4.91 -7.43
N ASN A 142 29.17 -4.71 -6.23
CA ASN A 142 28.21 -5.62 -5.59
C ASN A 142 26.74 -5.20 -5.77
N CYS A 143 26.46 -4.28 -6.70
CA CYS A 143 25.09 -3.87 -7.00
C CYS A 143 24.42 -4.89 -7.95
N VAL A 144 23.10 -5.01 -7.87
CA VAL A 144 22.27 -5.87 -8.72
C VAL A 144 21.53 -4.92 -9.68
N PRO A 145 21.27 -5.31 -10.92
CA PRO A 145 20.55 -4.47 -11.87
C PRO A 145 19.02 -4.49 -11.63
N GLY A 146 18.56 -4.30 -10.40
CA GLY A 146 17.13 -4.32 -10.07
C GLY A 146 16.50 -2.93 -10.12
N THR A 147 15.52 -2.71 -10.99
CA THR A 147 14.70 -1.47 -11.01
C THR A 147 13.38 -1.63 -10.27
N GLU A 148 12.89 -2.88 -10.08
CA GLU A 148 11.62 -3.17 -9.43
C GLU A 148 11.77 -4.13 -8.25
N SER A 149 11.06 -3.83 -7.16
CA SER A 149 11.02 -4.72 -5.98
C SER A 149 10.06 -5.89 -6.19
N ALA A 150 10.34 -7.04 -5.56
CA ALA A 150 9.46 -8.21 -5.56
C ALA A 150 8.00 -7.89 -5.13
N VAL A 151 7.84 -6.98 -4.17
CA VAL A 151 6.52 -6.51 -3.70
C VAL A 151 5.78 -5.73 -4.79
N ALA A 152 6.49 -4.89 -5.56
CA ALA A 152 5.90 -4.10 -6.63
C ALA A 152 5.44 -4.98 -7.80
N GLY A 153 6.23 -6.00 -8.16
CA GLY A 153 5.84 -7.00 -9.16
C GLY A 153 4.57 -7.76 -8.77
N PHE A 154 4.51 -8.23 -7.51
CA PHE A 154 3.33 -8.92 -6.99
C PHE A 154 2.07 -8.04 -7.03
N TYR A 155 2.16 -6.77 -6.60
CA TYR A 155 1.03 -5.85 -6.62
C TYR A 155 0.50 -5.60 -8.05
N LYS A 156 1.39 -5.44 -9.02
CA LYS A 156 0.99 -5.30 -10.45
C LYS A 156 0.27 -6.55 -10.96
N CYS A 157 0.78 -7.74 -10.61
CA CYS A 157 0.16 -9.01 -11.00
C CYS A 157 -1.26 -9.13 -10.42
N VAL A 158 -1.45 -8.90 -9.11
CA VAL A 158 -2.77 -8.95 -8.47
C VAL A 158 -3.74 -7.94 -9.09
N ARG A 159 -3.26 -6.74 -9.40
CA ARG A 159 -4.07 -5.72 -10.09
C ARG A 159 -4.49 -6.14 -11.50
N SER A 160 -3.64 -6.87 -12.22
CA SER A 160 -3.95 -7.36 -13.57
C SER A 160 -5.05 -8.43 -13.58
N ILE A 161 -5.23 -9.19 -12.49
CA ILE A 161 -6.26 -10.24 -12.37
C ILE A 161 -7.65 -9.63 -12.12
N ALA A 162 -7.71 -8.37 -11.67
CA ALA A 162 -8.94 -7.66 -11.37
C ALA A 162 -9.58 -6.92 -12.57
N HIS A 163 -8.95 -6.98 -13.75
CA HIS A 163 -9.45 -6.42 -15.01
C HIS A 163 -9.84 -7.54 -15.98
#